data_AF-A0AAN7UDI6-F1
#
_entry.id   AF-A0AAN7UDI6-F1
#
_cell.length_a   1.000
_cell.length_b   1.000
_cell.length_c   1.000
_cell.angle_alpha   90.00
_cell.angle_beta   90.00
_cell.angle_gamma   90.00
#
_symmetry.space_group_name_H-M   'P 1'
#
loop_
_entity.id
_entity.type
_entity.pdbx_description
1 polymer ?
#
loop_
_entity_poly.entity_id
_entity_poly.type
_entity_poly.pdbx_seq_one_letter_code
_entity_poly.pdbx_strand_id
1 'polypeptide(L)'
;MTGASPVPDWRALGGYTFVKDKWTRAGFHPQPSSFVTPLRISECPVQMECQVVQVNGIRKDLPDHSGLLLAIEVRVLRIHILRNLRMEGHPNRVDPDKWRPLIMSFRELYGLGNGKVCTRSLGQRNDEEYFRAITKSDVVKLPGDDDQIAVAEGDA
;
A
#
# COMPACT_ATOMS: atom_id res chain seq x y z
N MET A 1 -0.17 18.19 -9.12
CA MET A 1 -1.22 18.73 -8.20
C MET A 1 -0.72 18.75 -6.75
N THR A 2 -1.15 19.70 -5.92
CA THR A 2 -0.78 19.82 -4.50
C THR A 2 -1.98 20.17 -3.62
N GLY A 3 -1.95 19.79 -2.35
CA GLY A 3 -2.96 20.20 -1.36
C GLY A 3 -2.64 21.50 -0.63
N ALA A 4 -1.49 22.12 -0.90
CA ALA A 4 -1.09 23.38 -0.28
C ALA A 4 -1.68 24.59 -1.02
N SER A 5 -2.28 25.52 -0.29
CA SER A 5 -2.80 26.80 -0.79
C SER A 5 -2.37 27.93 0.16
N PRO A 6 -1.54 28.90 -0.28
CA PRO A 6 -1.04 29.06 -1.65
C PRO A 6 -0.09 27.93 -2.06
N VAL A 7 0.04 27.71 -3.37
CA VAL A 7 1.02 26.74 -3.91
C VAL A 7 2.42 27.30 -3.67
N PRO A 8 3.32 26.58 -2.96
CA PRO A 8 4.70 27.03 -2.78
C PRO A 8 5.42 27.22 -4.12
N ASP A 9 6.24 28.26 -4.25
CA ASP A 9 6.91 28.63 -5.51
C ASP A 9 7.64 27.46 -6.17
N TRP A 10 8.37 26.67 -5.39
CA TRP A 10 9.12 25.51 -5.91
C TRP A 10 8.19 24.43 -6.52
N ARG A 11 6.95 24.30 -6.03
CA ARG A 11 5.94 23.42 -6.64
C ARG A 11 5.32 24.09 -7.86
N ALA A 12 5.08 25.39 -7.82
CA ALA A 12 4.54 26.14 -8.96
C ALA A 12 5.49 26.09 -10.17
N LEU A 13 6.80 26.27 -9.94
CA LEU A 13 7.86 26.12 -10.95
C LEU A 13 7.86 24.71 -11.60
N GLY A 14 7.51 23.69 -10.83
CA GLY A 14 7.33 22.31 -11.31
C GLY A 14 5.99 22.04 -11.99
N GLY A 15 5.16 23.06 -12.24
CA GLY A 15 3.84 22.93 -12.89
C GLY A 15 2.72 22.40 -11.98
N TYR A 16 2.90 22.42 -10.66
CA TYR A 16 1.85 21.94 -9.75
C TYR A 16 0.76 22.98 -9.55
N THR A 17 -0.49 22.54 -9.67
CA THR A 17 -1.67 23.34 -9.31
C THR A 17 -2.30 22.86 -8.00
N PHE A 18 -2.96 23.77 -7.28
CA PHE A 18 -3.71 23.44 -6.07
C PHE A 18 -4.95 22.60 -6.41
N VAL A 19 -5.15 21.52 -5.68
CA VAL A 19 -6.34 20.68 -5.72
C VAL A 19 -6.66 20.21 -4.30
N LYS A 20 -7.77 20.70 -3.74
CA LYS A 20 -8.30 20.25 -2.44
C LYS A 20 -8.91 18.86 -2.54
N ASP A 21 -9.83 18.69 -3.49
CA ASP A 21 -10.53 17.43 -3.71
C ASP A 21 -9.79 16.56 -4.72
N LYS A 22 -8.92 15.69 -4.18
CA LYS A 22 -8.16 14.74 -4.99
C LYS A 22 -8.96 13.50 -5.37
N TRP A 23 -10.06 13.21 -4.67
CA TRP A 23 -10.91 12.06 -4.96
C TRP A 23 -11.59 12.26 -6.31
N THR A 24 -12.35 13.34 -6.44
CA THR A 24 -13.02 13.67 -7.70
C THR A 24 -12.02 13.97 -8.81
N ARG A 25 -10.91 14.66 -8.50
CA ARG A 25 -9.89 14.98 -9.52
C ARG A 25 -9.25 13.73 -10.14
N ALA A 26 -9.11 12.66 -9.37
CA ALA A 26 -8.53 11.39 -9.81
C ALA A 26 -9.60 10.38 -10.28
N GLY A 27 -10.89 10.67 -10.09
CA GLY A 27 -11.97 9.75 -10.43
C GLY A 27 -12.07 8.53 -9.51
N PHE A 28 -11.61 8.65 -8.25
CA PHE A 28 -11.64 7.56 -7.28
C PHE A 28 -12.89 7.60 -6.40
N HIS A 29 -13.45 6.42 -6.12
CA HIS A 29 -14.58 6.28 -5.23
C HIS A 29 -14.13 5.81 -3.85
N PRO A 30 -14.43 6.57 -2.77
CA PRO A 30 -14.06 6.18 -1.43
C PRO A 30 -14.91 5.02 -0.92
N GLN A 31 -14.30 4.12 -0.15
CA GLN A 31 -14.99 3.06 0.59
C GLN A 31 -14.44 2.97 2.02
N PRO A 32 -15.25 2.57 3.02
CA PRO A 32 -14.80 2.52 4.40
C PRO A 32 -13.70 1.46 4.63
N SER A 33 -12.81 1.78 5.56
CA SER A 33 -11.84 0.87 6.15
C SER A 33 -12.45 0.13 7.35
N SER A 34 -11.85 -1.01 7.73
CA SER A 34 -12.31 -1.85 8.83
C SER A 34 -11.79 -1.39 10.19
N PHE A 35 -10.53 -0.94 10.25
CA PHE A 35 -9.80 -0.66 11.49
C PHE A 35 -9.27 0.76 11.58
N VAL A 36 -9.25 1.51 10.48
CA VAL A 36 -8.68 2.86 10.43
C VAL A 36 -9.67 3.89 9.87
N THR A 37 -9.48 5.16 10.21
CA THR A 37 -10.33 6.25 9.71
C THR A 37 -10.13 6.58 8.22
N PRO A 38 -8.91 6.56 7.64
CA PRO A 38 -8.71 6.84 6.23
C PRO A 38 -9.52 5.90 5.32
N LEU A 39 -10.18 6.47 4.32
CA LEU A 39 -10.97 5.73 3.34
C LEU A 39 -10.06 5.01 2.34
N ARG A 40 -10.51 3.84 1.91
CA ARG A 40 -9.89 3.04 0.84
C ARG A 40 -10.41 3.51 -0.52
N ILE A 41 -9.69 3.17 -1.58
CA ILE A 41 -10.08 3.45 -2.96
C ILE A 41 -10.76 2.19 -3.53
N SER A 42 -11.93 2.33 -4.14
CA SER A 42 -12.69 1.19 -4.67
C SER A 42 -12.00 0.54 -5.87
N GLU A 43 -11.35 1.36 -6.69
CA GLU A 43 -10.63 0.94 -7.90
C GLU A 43 -9.23 0.37 -7.60
N CYS A 44 -8.77 0.42 -6.35
CA CYS A 44 -7.41 0.00 -5.99
C CYS A 44 -7.35 -1.51 -5.77
N PRO A 45 -6.55 -2.26 -6.58
CA PRO A 45 -6.57 -3.72 -6.56
C PRO A 45 -5.99 -4.34 -5.29
N VAL A 46 -5.05 -3.65 -4.65
CA VAL A 46 -4.37 -4.07 -3.42
C VAL A 46 -4.15 -2.84 -2.55
N GLN A 47 -4.60 -2.89 -1.30
CA GLN A 47 -4.52 -1.76 -0.38
C GLN A 47 -4.36 -2.25 1.05
N MET A 48 -3.68 -1.45 1.88
CA MET A 48 -3.35 -1.80 3.26
C MET A 48 -3.92 -0.76 4.22
N GLU A 49 -4.58 -1.25 5.25
CA GLU A 49 -4.91 -0.45 6.42
C GLU A 49 -3.75 -0.50 7.39
N CYS A 50 -3.20 0.67 7.74
CA CYS A 50 -2.00 0.73 8.56
C CYS A 50 -2.15 1.71 9.72
N GLN A 51 -1.54 1.37 10.84
CA GLN A 51 -1.36 2.25 11.99
C GLN A 51 0.09 2.76 12.02
N VAL A 52 0.29 4.06 12.25
CA VAL A 52 1.63 4.63 12.45
C VAL A 52 2.17 4.14 13.78
N VAL A 53 3.37 3.56 13.75
CA VAL A 53 4.09 3.09 14.95
C VAL A 53 5.14 4.09 15.36
N GLN A 54 5.91 4.61 14.40
CA GLN A 54 7.00 5.53 14.68
C GLN A 54 7.19 6.50 13.51
N VAL A 55 7.54 7.74 13.83
CA VAL A 55 7.93 8.76 12.85
C VAL A 55 9.36 9.19 13.15
N ASN A 56 10.25 8.95 12.20
CA ASN A 56 11.67 9.24 12.32
C ASN A 56 12.05 10.38 11.37
N GLY A 57 12.58 11.47 11.93
CA GLY A 57 13.20 12.52 11.13
C GLY A 57 14.45 12.00 10.42
N ILE A 58 14.59 12.30 9.13
CA ILE A 58 15.79 12.03 8.33
C ILE A 58 16.65 13.30 8.29
N ARG A 59 17.98 13.15 8.13
CA ARG A 59 18.98 14.26 8.15
C ARG A 59 18.98 15.04 9.46
N LYS A 60 19.01 14.33 10.59
CA LYS A 60 19.02 14.94 11.93
C LYS A 60 20.25 15.83 12.19
N ASP A 61 21.31 15.64 11.42
CA ASP A 61 22.55 16.40 11.39
C ASP A 61 22.44 17.74 10.63
N LEU A 62 21.34 17.99 9.91
CA LEU A 62 21.07 19.22 9.16
C LEU A 62 19.80 19.90 9.70
N PRO A 63 19.89 20.76 10.73
CA PRO A 63 18.73 21.32 11.42
C PRO A 63 17.77 22.11 10.53
N ASP A 64 18.28 22.82 9.53
CA ASP A 64 17.54 23.59 8.53
C ASP A 64 16.77 22.71 7.53
N HIS A 65 17.12 21.42 7.44
CA HIS A 65 16.42 20.43 6.63
C HIS A 65 15.52 19.50 7.46
N SER A 66 15.45 19.70 8.77
CA SER A 66 14.64 18.87 9.67
C SER A 66 13.16 18.93 9.29
N GLY A 67 12.51 17.77 9.24
CA GLY A 67 11.09 17.64 8.91
C GLY A 67 10.74 17.69 7.42
N LEU A 68 11.70 17.97 6.53
CA LEU A 68 11.47 17.91 5.07
C LEU A 68 11.28 16.47 4.58
N LEU A 69 11.90 15.50 5.26
CA LEU A 69 11.81 14.08 4.96
C LEU A 69 11.61 13.28 6.25
N LEU A 70 10.66 12.35 6.23
CA LEU A 70 10.31 11.48 7.36
C LEU A 70 10.36 10.03 6.91
N ALA A 71 10.96 9.17 7.72
CA ALA A 71 10.77 7.73 7.65
C ALA A 71 9.63 7.36 8.60
N ILE A 72 8.53 6.85 8.05
CA ILE A 72 7.34 6.50 8.83
C ILE A 72 7.25 4.98 8.90
N GLU A 73 7.42 4.44 10.10
CA GLU A 73 7.17 3.03 10.38
C GLU A 73 5.67 2.85 10.61
N VAL A 74 5.11 1.87 9.90
CA VAL A 74 3.70 1.53 9.99
C VAL A 74 3.52 0.05 10.25
N ARG A 75 2.48 -0.27 11.01
CA ARG A 75 1.99 -1.64 11.20
C ARG A 75 0.79 -1.86 10.29
N VAL A 76 0.84 -2.92 9.49
CA VAL A 76 -0.29 -3.37 8.67
C VAL A 76 -1.30 -4.08 9.57
N LEU A 77 -2.56 -3.63 9.55
CA LEU A 77 -3.67 -4.24 10.29
C LEU A 77 -4.54 -5.11 9.38
N ARG A 78 -4.70 -4.72 8.11
CA ARG A 78 -5.48 -5.50 7.13
C ARG A 78 -5.00 -5.23 5.72
N ILE A 79 -4.96 -6.30 4.92
CA ILE A 79 -4.73 -6.23 3.47
C ILE A 79 -6.05 -6.52 2.78
N HIS A 80 -6.43 -5.63 1.86
CA HIS A 80 -7.56 -5.82 0.95
C HIS A 80 -7.00 -6.11 -0.43
N ILE A 81 -7.44 -7.20 -1.04
CA ILE A 81 -7.03 -7.62 -2.37
C ILE A 81 -8.24 -8.11 -3.16
N LEU A 82 -8.33 -7.75 -4.44
CA LEU A 82 -9.35 -8.29 -5.32
C LEU A 82 -9.23 -9.82 -5.41
N ARG A 83 -10.38 -10.50 -5.37
CA ARG A 83 -10.43 -11.97 -5.32
C ARG A 83 -9.73 -12.62 -6.52
N ASN A 84 -9.86 -12.04 -7.71
CA ASN A 84 -9.23 -12.54 -8.93
C ASN A 84 -7.69 -12.49 -8.89
N LEU A 85 -7.10 -11.65 -8.03
CA LEU A 85 -5.64 -11.55 -7.85
C LEU A 85 -5.09 -12.53 -6.82
N ARG A 86 -5.95 -13.30 -6.14
CA ARG A 86 -5.50 -14.35 -5.21
C ARG A 86 -5.10 -15.59 -5.98
N MET A 87 -4.07 -16.26 -5.49
CA MET A 87 -3.60 -17.52 -6.02
C MET A 87 -4.57 -18.64 -5.66
N GLU A 88 -4.95 -19.44 -6.65
CA GLU A 88 -5.90 -20.53 -6.45
C GLU A 88 -5.37 -21.54 -5.42
N GLY A 89 -6.25 -22.06 -4.56
CA GLY A 89 -5.89 -22.97 -3.47
C GLY A 89 -5.17 -22.31 -2.28
N HIS A 90 -4.80 -21.03 -2.38
CA HIS A 90 -4.03 -20.34 -1.35
C HIS A 90 -4.76 -19.11 -0.80
N PRO A 91 -5.27 -19.16 0.44
CA PRO A 91 -6.08 -18.08 0.97
C PRO A 91 -5.30 -16.76 1.11
N ASN A 92 -4.01 -16.80 1.44
CA ASN A 92 -3.23 -15.61 1.79
C ASN A 92 -2.09 -15.33 0.80
N ARG A 93 -2.24 -15.75 -0.47
CA ARG A 93 -1.24 -15.51 -1.51
C ARG A 93 -1.78 -14.70 -2.65
N VAL A 94 -0.98 -13.71 -3.06
CA VAL A 94 -1.16 -12.97 -4.30
C VAL A 94 -0.64 -13.82 -5.45
N ASP A 95 -1.41 -13.91 -6.53
CA ASP A 95 -0.98 -14.52 -7.78
C ASP A 95 -0.05 -13.54 -8.53
N PRO A 96 1.26 -13.82 -8.62
CA PRO A 96 2.21 -12.90 -9.25
C PRO A 96 2.04 -12.82 -10.77
N ASP A 97 1.36 -13.79 -11.40
CA ASP A 97 1.10 -13.77 -12.83
C ASP A 97 -0.13 -12.88 -13.15
N LYS A 98 -1.03 -12.68 -12.19
CA LYS A 98 -2.22 -11.81 -12.33
C LYS A 98 -2.02 -10.41 -11.80
N TRP A 99 -1.22 -10.22 -10.75
CA TRP A 99 -1.00 -8.89 -10.18
C TRP A 99 0.04 -8.11 -11.00
N ARG A 100 -0.37 -6.95 -11.51
CA ARG A 100 0.40 -6.11 -12.44
C ARG A 100 0.63 -4.70 -11.87
N PRO A 101 1.46 -4.54 -10.83
CA PRO A 101 1.74 -3.22 -10.26
C PRO A 101 2.51 -2.34 -11.24
N LEU A 102 2.31 -1.01 -11.09
CA LEU A 102 3.14 -0.01 -11.76
C LEU A 102 4.41 0.25 -10.94
N ILE A 103 5.54 0.36 -11.62
CA ILE A 103 6.84 0.70 -11.05
C ILE A 103 7.22 2.08 -11.53
N MET A 104 7.42 3.01 -10.60
CA MET A 104 7.95 4.33 -10.92
C MET A 104 9.47 4.29 -10.99
N SER A 105 10.04 4.64 -12.15
CA SER A 105 11.49 4.77 -12.35
C SER A 105 11.77 6.09 -13.04
N PHE A 106 12.60 6.94 -12.43
CA PHE A 106 12.94 8.29 -12.92
C PHE A 106 11.72 9.15 -13.35
N ARG A 107 10.63 9.09 -12.57
CA ARG A 107 9.34 9.77 -12.82
C ARG A 107 8.51 9.23 -13.99
N GLU A 108 8.96 8.18 -14.64
CA GLU A 108 8.20 7.42 -15.62
C GLU A 108 7.55 6.18 -14.95
N LEU A 109 6.39 5.75 -15.46
CA LEU A 109 5.66 4.58 -14.95
C LEU A 109 5.83 3.40 -15.90
N TYR A 110 6.27 2.26 -15.35
CA TYR A 110 6.49 1.01 -16.08
C TYR A 110 5.56 -0.08 -15.56
N GLY A 111 5.15 -1.00 -16.43
CA GLY A 111 4.51 -2.26 -16.06
C GLY A 111 5.50 -3.42 -16.05
N LEU A 112 5.08 -4.56 -15.51
CA LEU A 112 5.85 -5.80 -15.58
C LEU A 112 5.89 -6.35 -17.03
N GLY A 113 6.92 -7.12 -17.38
CA GLY A 113 6.96 -7.87 -18.65
C GLY A 113 5.97 -9.03 -18.68
N ASN A 114 5.69 -9.62 -19.84
CA ASN A 114 4.75 -10.76 -19.93
C ASN A 114 5.40 -12.04 -19.37
N GLY A 115 4.79 -12.61 -18.33
CA GLY A 115 5.20 -13.88 -17.73
C GLY A 115 6.46 -13.82 -16.85
N LYS A 116 6.82 -14.98 -16.30
CA LYS A 116 8.00 -15.16 -15.45
C LYS A 116 9.27 -15.16 -16.29
N VAL A 117 10.28 -14.42 -15.83
CA VAL A 117 11.63 -14.49 -16.42
C VAL A 117 12.30 -15.82 -16.08
N CYS A 118 12.13 -16.31 -14.84
CA CYS A 118 12.58 -17.63 -14.42
C CYS A 118 11.77 -18.13 -13.22
N THR A 119 11.73 -19.44 -13.02
CA THR A 119 11.14 -20.05 -11.82
C THR A 119 12.23 -20.23 -10.77
N ARG A 120 11.97 -19.80 -9.54
CA ARG A 120 12.85 -20.00 -8.38
C ARG A 120 12.26 -21.05 -7.45
N SER A 121 13.11 -21.88 -6.84
CA SER A 121 12.71 -22.91 -5.86
C SER A 121 11.97 -22.33 -4.66
N LEU A 122 12.33 -21.12 -4.21
CA LEU A 122 11.61 -20.41 -3.15
C LEU A 122 10.15 -20.12 -3.51
N GLY A 123 9.83 -19.91 -4.79
CA GLY A 123 8.45 -19.69 -5.24
C GLY A 123 7.56 -20.93 -5.16
N GLN A 124 8.14 -22.12 -4.96
CA GLN A 124 7.42 -23.40 -4.88
C GLN A 124 7.17 -23.84 -3.42
N ARG A 125 7.71 -23.13 -2.42
CA ARG A 125 7.59 -23.53 -1.02
C ARG A 125 6.28 -23.07 -0.38
N ASN A 126 5.80 -23.84 0.59
CA ASN A 126 4.74 -23.39 1.49
C ASN A 126 5.32 -22.78 2.77
N ASP A 127 5.62 -21.49 2.76
CA ASP A 127 6.23 -20.79 3.89
C ASP A 127 5.23 -19.88 4.66
N GLU A 128 3.91 -20.08 4.51
CA GLU A 128 2.91 -19.21 5.16
C GLU A 128 3.02 -19.21 6.69
N GLU A 129 3.22 -20.38 7.30
CA GLU A 129 3.38 -20.50 8.75
C GLU A 129 4.66 -19.80 9.25
N TYR A 130 5.73 -19.85 8.46
CA TYR A 130 6.98 -19.15 8.76
C TYR A 130 6.77 -17.63 8.83
N PHE A 131 6.04 -17.05 7.88
CA PHE A 131 5.71 -15.61 7.92
C PHE A 131 4.78 -15.24 9.09
N ARG A 132 3.84 -16.12 9.44
CA ARG A 132 2.95 -15.90 10.60
C ARG A 132 3.74 -15.86 11.91
N ALA A 133 4.72 -16.75 12.08
CA ALA A 133 5.53 -16.82 13.28
C ALA A 133 6.34 -15.54 13.58
N ILE A 134 6.68 -14.77 12.54
CA ILE A 134 7.45 -13.51 12.70
C ILE A 134 6.58 -12.24 12.67
N THR A 135 5.29 -12.36 12.34
CA THR A 135 4.37 -11.22 12.25
C THR A 135 3.31 -11.19 13.35
N LYS A 136 2.96 -12.35 13.93
CA LYS A 136 2.02 -12.45 15.06
C LYS A 136 2.73 -12.54 16.39
N SER A 137 2.11 -11.98 17.42
CA SER A 137 2.55 -12.13 18.81
C SER A 137 1.62 -13.09 19.56
N ASP A 138 2.23 -13.98 20.33
CA ASP A 138 1.49 -14.84 21.27
C ASP A 138 1.12 -14.12 22.56
N VAL A 139 1.78 -12.99 22.84
CA VAL A 139 1.58 -12.18 24.05
C VAL A 139 0.60 -11.03 23.81
N VAL A 140 0.71 -10.38 22.64
CA VAL A 140 -0.12 -9.22 22.29
C VAL A 140 -0.99 -9.56 21.10
N LYS A 141 -2.31 -9.54 21.29
CA LYS A 141 -3.27 -9.66 20.18
C LYS A 141 -3.55 -8.28 19.61
N LEU A 142 -3.41 -8.15 18.30
CA LEU A 142 -3.59 -6.91 17.56
C LEU A 142 -4.78 -7.03 16.60
N PRO A 143 -5.41 -5.91 16.20
CA PRO A 143 -6.47 -5.92 15.20
C PRO A 143 -5.97 -6.55 13.89
N GLY A 144 -6.72 -7.52 13.35
CA GLY A 144 -6.38 -8.24 12.11
C GLY A 144 -5.62 -9.55 12.28
N ASP A 145 -5.25 -9.94 13.51
CA ASP A 145 -4.58 -11.22 13.80
C ASP A 145 -5.49 -12.45 13.62
N ASP A 146 -6.78 -12.26 13.35
CA ASP A 146 -7.80 -13.32 13.25
C ASP A 146 -7.83 -14.04 11.89
N ASP A 147 -6.95 -13.66 10.95
CA ASP A 147 -6.91 -14.17 9.56
C ASP A 147 -8.27 -14.15 8.85
N GLN A 148 -9.17 -13.25 9.26
CA GLN A 148 -10.49 -13.20 8.66
C GLN A 148 -10.39 -12.79 7.19
N ILE A 149 -10.84 -13.70 6.32
CA ILE A 149 -11.01 -13.44 4.91
C ILE A 149 -12.41 -12.86 4.75
N ALA A 150 -12.53 -11.54 4.81
CA ALA A 150 -13.76 -10.87 4.46
C ALA A 150 -14.00 -11.06 2.95
N VAL A 151 -15.07 -11.78 2.60
CA VAL A 151 -15.52 -11.87 1.21
C VAL A 151 -16.18 -10.54 0.89
N ALA A 152 -15.50 -9.68 0.12
CA ALA A 152 -16.17 -8.54 -0.49
C ALA A 152 -17.13 -9.10 -1.55
N GLU A 153 -18.43 -8.96 -1.33
CA GLU A 153 -19.42 -9.09 -2.41
C GLU A 153 -19.20 -7.94 -3.37
N GLY A 154 -18.84 -8.26 -4.61
CA GLY A 154 -18.52 -7.27 -5.63
C GLY A 154 -17.81 -7.93 -6.79
N ASP A 155 -18.60 -8.46 -7.72
CA ASP A 155 -18.13 -8.78 -9.06
C ASP A 155 -17.68 -7.47 -9.71
N ALA A 156 -16.39 -7.38 -10.03
CA ALA A 156 -15.87 -6.39 -10.96
C ALA A 156 -15.86 -6.98 -12.36
#